data_AF-A0A5B9MKS7-F1
#
_entry.id   AF-A0A5B9MKS7-F1
#
_cell.length_a   1.000
_cell.length_b   1.000
_cell.length_c   1.000
_cell.angle_alpha   90.00
_cell.angle_beta   90.00
_cell.angle_gamma   90.00
#
_symmetry.space_group_name_H-M   'P 1'
#
loop_
_entity.id
_entity.type
_entity.pdbx_description
1 polymer ?
#
loop_
_entity_poly.entity_id
_entity_poly.type
_entity_poly.pdbx_seq_one_letter_code
_entity_poly.pdbx_strand_id
1 'polypeptide(L)'
;MSAMQQFVAPSRLLVPVLLAAFLAVSARPAVSDDKPEAEKTENVGAPKQDAEAEKPAEAKPEEKKPEEKKPEEKKPEEKKPEEKKPEEKKPEEKKPEAKKPAEKKAEPKKEAPKPVVSAFKDKALEQAVRAEVFAKRFNDEPITKEDVANISRVVGVGKQIKDLSGLEHCHALMLIDLADNQISDLAPIANLKRLQSVTLAGNRIKTLEPIKELTGMQYLDVSRNEIDDLSPLGKMSNLRTLYLAENRVASLEPIAPLSKIWSLDASGNELKTVQPIAGLKWITSLDLRNNYVEDVTPIAQLPGLNILQLNNNPIKDLSPLVKACQADQAGENRFAPYLRLFLGGNEIPEKEKTAAIEALKACGVKVKE
;
A
#
# COMPACT_ATOMS: atom_id res chain seq x y z
N MET A 1 -15.30 40.78 -46.74
CA MET A 1 -15.05 40.68 -45.29
C MET A 1 -15.59 39.33 -44.84
N SER A 2 -14.67 38.38 -44.68
CA SER A 2 -14.94 36.94 -44.56
C SER A 2 -14.75 36.54 -43.09
N ALA A 3 -15.77 35.93 -42.48
CA ALA A 3 -15.78 35.56 -41.07
C ALA A 3 -15.27 34.12 -40.90
N MET A 4 -14.24 33.96 -40.07
CA MET A 4 -13.63 32.69 -39.66
C MET A 4 -14.63 31.82 -38.87
N GLN A 5 -14.74 30.55 -39.26
CA GLN A 5 -15.31 29.48 -38.44
C GLN A 5 -14.16 28.58 -37.96
N GLN A 6 -13.80 28.67 -36.68
CA GLN A 6 -12.89 27.74 -36.02
C GLN A 6 -13.68 26.57 -35.41
N PHE A 7 -13.35 25.36 -35.83
CA PHE A 7 -13.78 24.11 -35.20
C PHE A 7 -12.96 23.88 -33.92
N VAL A 8 -13.64 23.74 -32.78
CA VAL A 8 -13.06 23.31 -31.50
C VAL A 8 -13.40 21.83 -31.32
N ALA A 9 -12.38 20.97 -31.21
CA ALA A 9 -12.51 19.55 -30.90
C ALA A 9 -12.62 19.33 -29.37
N PRO A 10 -13.33 18.28 -28.89
CA PRO A 10 -13.56 18.08 -27.47
C PRO A 10 -12.36 17.43 -26.75
N SER A 11 -11.91 18.08 -25.68
CA SER A 11 -10.88 17.59 -24.75
C SER A 11 -11.33 16.32 -24.04
N ARG A 12 -10.63 15.20 -24.27
CA ARG A 12 -10.78 13.96 -23.49
C ARG A 12 -10.17 14.14 -22.10
N LEU A 13 -11.00 13.96 -21.07
CA LEU A 13 -10.59 13.84 -19.67
C LEU A 13 -9.64 12.64 -19.51
N LEU A 14 -8.38 12.92 -19.14
CA LEU A 14 -7.44 11.95 -18.59
C LEU A 14 -7.81 11.72 -17.11
N VAL A 15 -8.18 10.49 -16.77
CA VAL A 15 -8.27 10.04 -15.37
C VAL A 15 -6.84 9.82 -14.88
N PRO A 16 -6.35 10.52 -13.84
CA PRO A 16 -5.03 10.25 -13.31
C PRO A 16 -5.07 8.97 -12.48
N VAL A 17 -4.23 8.00 -12.85
CA VAL A 17 -3.82 6.90 -11.98
C VAL A 17 -3.05 7.53 -10.83
N LEU A 18 -3.63 7.53 -9.63
CA LEU A 18 -2.96 7.98 -8.41
C LEU A 18 -1.83 6.99 -8.08
N LEU A 19 -0.61 7.36 -8.49
CA LEU A 19 0.62 6.77 -7.99
C LEU A 19 0.91 7.38 -6.62
N ALA A 20 0.40 6.78 -5.55
CA ALA A 20 0.77 7.17 -4.19
C ALA A 20 2.16 6.63 -3.88
N ALA A 21 3.18 7.47 -4.09
CA ALA A 21 4.52 7.24 -3.57
C ALA A 21 4.49 7.48 -2.04
N PHE A 22 4.39 6.42 -1.25
CA PHE A 22 4.58 6.51 0.19
C PHE A 22 6.09 6.40 0.50
N LEU A 23 6.69 7.55 0.81
CA LEU A 23 7.97 7.61 1.51
C LEU A 23 7.74 7.19 2.96
N ALA A 24 8.13 5.96 3.31
CA ALA A 24 8.33 5.59 4.70
C ALA A 24 9.56 6.35 5.22
N VAL A 25 9.34 7.45 5.94
CA VAL A 25 10.38 8.05 6.78
C VAL A 25 10.44 7.21 8.05
N SER A 26 11.38 6.27 8.11
CA SER A 26 11.73 5.65 9.38
C SER A 26 12.52 6.65 10.22
N ALA A 27 11.92 7.08 11.33
CA ALA A 27 12.59 7.90 12.33
C ALA A 27 13.68 7.05 13.01
N ARG A 28 14.94 7.44 12.86
CA ARG A 28 16.04 6.98 13.73
C ARG A 28 16.08 7.88 14.97
N PRO A 29 16.33 7.34 16.18
CA PRO A 29 16.60 8.19 17.33
C PRO A 29 17.99 8.82 17.22
N ALA A 30 18.08 10.09 17.60
CA ALA A 30 19.29 10.90 17.63
C ALA A 30 20.22 10.46 18.76
N VAL A 31 21.52 10.35 18.45
CA VAL A 31 22.61 10.41 19.45
C VAL A 31 23.55 11.53 19.01
N SER A 32 23.96 12.29 20.02
CA SER A 32 24.53 13.63 20.03
C SER A 32 25.87 13.82 19.31
N ASP A 33 25.92 15.00 18.69
CA ASP A 33 27.04 15.86 18.29
C ASP A 33 28.43 15.55 18.85
N ASP A 34 29.39 15.42 17.92
CA ASP A 34 30.68 16.11 18.05
C ASP A 34 31.13 16.62 16.66
N LYS A 35 31.54 17.89 16.60
CA LYS A 35 31.90 18.67 15.38
C LYS A 35 33.43 18.70 15.21
N PRO A 36 34.01 19.25 14.11
CA PRO A 36 35.04 18.56 13.35
C PRO A 36 36.41 19.25 13.42
N GLU A 37 37.48 18.52 13.09
CA GLU A 37 38.77 19.12 12.74
C GLU A 37 38.91 19.30 11.23
N ALA A 38 39.49 20.44 10.88
CA ALA A 38 39.66 20.95 9.54
C ALA A 38 41.03 20.58 8.99
N GLU A 39 41.10 20.11 7.74
CA GLU A 39 42.33 20.16 6.95
C GLU A 39 42.11 20.74 5.55
N LYS A 40 42.60 21.97 5.45
CA LYS A 40 43.36 22.62 4.37
C LYS A 40 43.24 22.07 2.95
N THR A 41 42.68 22.95 2.14
CA THR A 41 42.89 23.15 0.71
C THR A 41 44.35 23.08 0.27
N GLU A 42 44.63 22.32 -0.79
CA GLU A 42 45.65 22.70 -1.78
C GLU A 42 45.11 22.50 -3.20
N ASN A 43 45.39 23.52 -4.01
CA ASN A 43 44.90 23.79 -5.34
C ASN A 43 46.09 23.67 -6.28
N VAL A 44 46.06 22.75 -7.26
CA VAL A 44 47.03 22.75 -8.36
C VAL A 44 46.35 22.32 -9.66
N GLY A 45 46.24 23.29 -10.58
CA GLY A 45 46.72 23.17 -11.95
C GLY A 45 45.98 22.26 -12.92
N ALA A 46 45.13 22.85 -13.76
CA ALA A 46 44.82 22.34 -15.09
C ALA A 46 46.07 22.32 -15.99
N PRO A 47 46.06 21.51 -17.06
CA PRO A 47 45.95 22.14 -18.37
C PRO A 47 44.98 21.46 -19.34
N LYS A 48 44.46 22.30 -20.25
CA LYS A 48 43.71 21.94 -21.46
C LYS A 48 44.63 21.27 -22.48
N GLN A 49 44.08 20.36 -23.29
CA GLN A 49 44.36 20.32 -24.73
C GLN A 49 43.28 19.56 -25.51
N ASP A 50 43.06 20.07 -26.71
CA ASP A 50 42.02 19.78 -27.67
C ASP A 50 42.23 18.46 -28.43
N ALA A 51 41.14 17.84 -28.88
CA ALA A 51 41.12 17.06 -30.12
C ALA A 51 39.67 16.86 -30.61
N GLU A 52 39.38 17.47 -31.75
CA GLU A 52 38.25 17.17 -32.65
C GLU A 52 38.36 15.74 -33.21
N ALA A 53 37.22 15.07 -33.42
CA ALA A 53 36.84 14.50 -34.73
C ALA A 53 35.55 13.66 -34.64
N GLU A 54 34.55 14.13 -35.38
CA GLU A 54 33.65 13.42 -36.30
C GLU A 54 32.74 12.26 -35.85
N LYS A 55 31.44 12.55 -35.98
CA LYS A 55 30.31 11.62 -36.22
C LYS A 55 30.48 10.83 -37.53
N PRO A 56 29.69 9.76 -37.69
CA PRO A 56 28.66 9.83 -38.73
C PRO A 56 27.25 9.42 -38.27
N ALA A 57 26.26 9.98 -38.98
CA ALA A 57 24.84 9.63 -38.97
C ALA A 57 24.61 8.23 -39.58
N GLU A 58 23.62 7.46 -39.17
CA GLU A 58 22.26 7.28 -39.74
C GLU A 58 21.81 5.87 -39.24
N ALA A 59 20.58 5.43 -39.02
CA ALA A 59 19.25 5.90 -39.36
C ALA A 59 18.23 5.27 -38.36
N LYS A 60 17.11 5.97 -38.16
CA LYS A 60 15.87 5.43 -37.54
C LYS A 60 15.14 4.52 -38.54
N PRO A 61 14.39 3.53 -38.04
CA PRO A 61 13.10 3.19 -38.64
C PRO A 61 11.93 3.60 -37.73
N GLU A 62 10.91 4.15 -38.37
CA GLU A 62 9.61 4.52 -37.84
C GLU A 62 8.69 3.31 -37.60
N GLU A 63 7.84 3.48 -36.58
CA GLU A 63 6.44 3.03 -36.45
C GLU A 63 6.05 1.55 -36.51
N LYS A 64 5.39 1.08 -35.44
CA LYS A 64 3.91 1.00 -35.40
C LYS A 64 3.40 0.67 -34.00
N LYS A 65 2.51 1.53 -33.48
CA LYS A 65 1.69 1.33 -32.28
C LYS A 65 0.31 0.83 -32.72
N PRO A 66 -0.27 -0.25 -32.16
CA PRO A 66 -1.66 -0.59 -32.42
C PRO A 66 -2.60 0.25 -31.54
N GLU A 67 -3.66 0.76 -32.17
CA GLU A 67 -4.73 1.57 -31.61
C GLU A 67 -5.67 0.79 -30.68
N GLU A 68 -6.00 1.39 -29.53
CA GLU A 68 -7.11 1.00 -28.66
C GLU A 68 -8.45 1.45 -29.25
N LYS A 69 -9.39 0.51 -29.43
CA LYS A 69 -10.81 0.82 -29.69
C LYS A 69 -11.54 1.03 -28.36
N LYS A 70 -12.08 2.23 -28.15
CA LYS A 70 -13.03 2.58 -27.09
C LYS A 70 -14.46 2.58 -27.68
N PRO A 71 -15.48 1.95 -27.04
CA PRO A 71 -16.87 2.11 -27.44
C PRO A 71 -17.49 3.40 -26.87
N GLU A 72 -18.41 3.98 -27.64
CA GLU A 72 -19.14 5.23 -27.37
C GLU A 72 -20.28 5.04 -26.34
N GLU A 73 -20.36 5.93 -25.36
CA GLU A 73 -21.53 6.13 -24.48
C GLU A 73 -22.40 7.27 -25.03
N LYS A 74 -23.70 7.00 -25.21
CA LYS A 74 -24.73 8.02 -25.51
C LYS A 74 -25.26 8.62 -24.21
N LYS A 75 -25.25 9.96 -24.14
CA LYS A 75 -25.86 10.78 -23.09
C LYS A 75 -27.25 11.26 -23.53
N PRO A 76 -28.30 11.21 -22.68
CA PRO A 76 -29.52 12.00 -22.91
C PRO A 76 -29.49 13.32 -22.10
N GLU A 77 -30.03 14.36 -22.72
CA GLU A 77 -30.13 15.74 -22.23
C GLU A 77 -31.22 15.92 -21.16
N GLU A 78 -30.89 16.71 -20.13
CA GLU A 78 -31.83 17.25 -19.14
C GLU A 78 -32.58 18.47 -19.73
N LYS A 79 -33.91 18.48 -19.60
CA LYS A 79 -34.73 19.70 -19.72
C LYS A 79 -35.32 20.05 -18.36
N LYS A 80 -34.98 21.26 -17.89
CA LYS A 80 -35.51 21.95 -16.71
C LYS A 80 -36.86 22.60 -17.07
N PRO A 81 -37.87 22.60 -16.17
CA PRO A 81 -38.89 23.64 -16.20
C PRO A 81 -38.86 24.54 -14.96
N GLU A 82 -39.25 25.78 -15.21
CA GLU A 82 -39.24 26.96 -14.35
C GLU A 82 -40.30 26.95 -13.24
N GLU A 83 -39.99 27.69 -12.17
CA GLU A 83 -40.88 28.01 -11.06
C GLU A 83 -41.95 29.04 -11.46
N LYS A 84 -43.21 28.81 -11.08
CA LYS A 84 -44.16 29.88 -10.72
C LYS A 84 -45.01 29.43 -9.53
N LYS A 85 -45.08 30.28 -8.50
CA LYS A 85 -45.93 30.19 -7.30
C LYS A 85 -47.01 31.30 -7.39
N PRO A 86 -48.00 31.36 -6.49
CA PRO A 86 -49.35 30.82 -6.66
C PRO A 86 -50.44 31.93 -6.69
N GLU A 87 -51.65 31.60 -7.15
CA GLU A 87 -52.84 32.45 -6.94
C GLU A 87 -53.81 31.81 -5.94
N GLU A 88 -54.29 32.66 -5.04
CA GLU A 88 -55.20 32.40 -3.93
C GLU A 88 -56.62 32.12 -4.40
N LYS A 89 -57.28 31.13 -3.77
CA LYS A 89 -58.75 31.15 -3.62
C LYS A 89 -59.13 30.80 -2.18
N LYS A 90 -59.88 31.72 -1.56
CA LYS A 90 -60.53 31.60 -0.26
C LYS A 90 -61.65 30.53 -0.30
N PRO A 91 -62.04 29.98 0.87
CA PRO A 91 -62.90 28.81 0.98
C PRO A 91 -64.38 29.17 1.09
N GLU A 92 -65.26 28.29 0.60
CA GLU A 92 -66.70 28.31 0.92
C GLU A 92 -66.99 27.50 2.18
N GLU A 93 -67.77 28.12 3.06
CA GLU A 93 -68.23 27.60 4.35
C GLU A 93 -69.33 26.53 4.18
N LYS A 94 -69.19 25.41 4.89
CA LYS A 94 -70.33 24.60 5.34
C LYS A 94 -70.22 24.32 6.84
N LYS A 95 -71.22 24.80 7.58
CA LYS A 95 -71.48 24.52 9.01
C LYS A 95 -72.20 23.15 9.16
N PRO A 96 -72.34 22.59 10.38
CA PRO A 96 -71.99 21.19 10.63
C PRO A 96 -73.19 20.30 10.99
N GLU A 97 -73.12 19.03 10.63
CA GLU A 97 -74.00 18.01 11.20
C GLU A 97 -73.34 17.34 12.42
N ALA A 98 -74.11 17.30 13.51
CA ALA A 98 -73.71 16.77 14.80
C ALA A 98 -73.48 15.25 14.76
N LYS A 99 -72.29 14.81 15.18
CA LYS A 99 -72.04 13.42 15.61
C LYS A 99 -71.61 13.40 17.08
N LYS A 100 -72.25 12.49 17.82
CA LYS A 100 -72.06 12.14 19.24
C LYS A 100 -70.60 11.87 19.61
N PRO A 101 -70.22 12.01 20.90
CA PRO A 101 -68.85 11.92 21.34
C PRO A 101 -68.34 10.47 21.25
N ALA A 102 -67.37 10.24 20.36
CA ALA A 102 -66.55 9.04 20.38
C ALA A 102 -65.44 9.20 21.43
N GLU A 103 -65.29 8.17 22.25
CA GLU A 103 -64.30 8.05 23.32
C GLU A 103 -62.89 8.39 22.82
N LYS A 104 -62.14 9.16 23.63
CA LYS A 104 -60.71 9.37 23.46
C LYS A 104 -59.99 8.02 23.55
N LYS A 105 -59.73 7.39 22.40
CA LYS A 105 -58.63 6.41 22.29
C LYS A 105 -57.34 7.17 22.54
N ALA A 106 -56.64 6.80 23.62
CA ALA A 106 -55.31 7.28 23.89
C ALA A 106 -54.43 7.04 22.66
N GLU A 107 -53.81 8.12 22.16
CA GLU A 107 -52.73 8.02 21.19
C GLU A 107 -51.64 7.09 21.76
N PRO A 108 -51.06 6.18 20.97
CA PRO A 108 -49.90 5.43 21.44
C PRO A 108 -48.82 6.44 21.78
N LYS A 109 -48.39 6.45 23.05
CA LYS A 109 -47.22 7.21 23.49
C LYS A 109 -46.10 6.93 22.49
N LYS A 110 -45.65 7.96 21.76
CA LYS A 110 -44.37 7.92 21.04
C LYS A 110 -43.35 7.40 22.06
N GLU A 111 -42.83 6.19 21.85
CA GLU A 111 -41.69 5.71 22.62
C GLU A 111 -40.63 6.81 22.57
N ALA A 112 -40.13 7.21 23.74
CA ALA A 112 -39.01 8.14 23.81
C ALA A 112 -37.87 7.57 22.94
N PRO A 113 -37.23 8.38 22.08
CA PRO A 113 -36.16 7.89 21.22
C PRO A 113 -35.10 7.26 22.12
N LYS A 114 -34.81 5.97 21.87
CA LYS A 114 -33.77 5.24 22.60
C LYS A 114 -32.46 6.04 22.52
N PRO A 115 -31.69 6.14 23.61
CA PRO A 115 -30.43 6.87 23.58
C PRO A 115 -29.55 6.29 22.48
N VAL A 116 -29.07 7.17 21.59
CA VAL A 116 -28.18 6.78 20.50
C VAL A 116 -26.85 6.36 21.13
N VAL A 117 -26.43 5.12 20.92
CA VAL A 117 -25.17 4.59 21.46
C VAL A 117 -24.13 4.56 20.35
N SER A 118 -22.88 4.84 20.71
CA SER A 118 -21.75 4.73 19.78
C SER A 118 -21.64 3.32 19.21
N ALA A 119 -21.33 3.21 17.92
CA ALA A 119 -21.05 1.96 17.23
C ALA A 119 -19.72 1.30 17.69
N PHE A 120 -18.86 2.06 18.37
CA PHE A 120 -17.52 1.64 18.76
C PHE A 120 -17.42 1.45 20.28
N LYS A 121 -16.97 0.26 20.69
CA LYS A 121 -16.74 -0.06 22.11
C LYS A 121 -15.43 0.53 22.62
N ASP A 122 -14.39 0.45 21.79
CA ASP A 122 -13.09 1.03 22.08
C ASP A 122 -13.11 2.54 21.85
N LYS A 123 -12.88 3.32 22.92
CA LYS A 123 -12.90 4.79 22.84
C LYS A 123 -11.77 5.36 22.00
N ALA A 124 -10.61 4.70 21.95
CA ALA A 124 -9.50 5.17 21.14
C ALA A 124 -9.78 4.93 19.64
N LEU A 125 -10.42 3.80 19.31
CA LEU A 125 -10.89 3.54 17.95
C LEU A 125 -12.01 4.51 17.57
N GLU A 126 -12.96 4.73 18.47
CA GLU A 126 -14.04 5.70 18.27
C GLU A 126 -13.48 7.09 17.93
N GLN A 127 -12.46 7.56 18.66
CA GLN A 127 -11.80 8.83 18.38
C GLN A 127 -11.09 8.85 17.02
N ALA A 128 -10.42 7.76 16.64
CA ALA A 128 -9.78 7.62 15.34
C ALA A 128 -10.81 7.68 14.20
N VAL A 129 -11.95 7.02 14.37
CA VAL A 129 -13.05 7.02 13.38
C VAL A 129 -13.77 8.36 13.35
N ARG A 130 -14.00 9.00 14.50
CA ARG A 130 -14.63 10.32 14.62
C ARG A 130 -13.90 11.38 13.80
N ALA A 131 -12.57 11.30 13.70
CA ALA A 131 -11.78 12.20 12.87
C ALA A 131 -12.16 12.15 11.38
N GLU A 132 -12.69 11.01 10.92
CA GLU A 132 -13.09 10.75 9.53
C GLU A 132 -14.60 11.01 9.31
N VAL A 133 -15.38 11.22 10.38
CA VAL A 133 -16.80 11.60 10.33
C VAL A 133 -16.93 13.13 10.45
N PHE A 134 -16.88 13.81 9.31
CA PHE A 134 -16.88 15.29 9.23
C PHE A 134 -17.98 15.99 10.02
N ALA A 135 -19.19 15.42 10.08
CA ALA A 135 -20.32 16.00 10.79
C ALA A 135 -20.17 15.96 12.33
N LYS A 136 -19.35 15.05 12.86
CA LYS A 136 -19.25 14.76 14.30
C LYS A 136 -17.83 14.91 14.86
N ARG A 137 -16.85 15.26 14.03
CA ARG A 137 -15.43 15.39 14.44
C ARG A 137 -15.14 16.48 15.48
N PHE A 138 -16.05 17.43 15.69
CA PHE A 138 -15.89 18.55 16.63
C PHE A 138 -16.99 18.63 17.69
N ASN A 139 -17.72 17.53 17.91
CA ASN A 139 -18.74 17.44 18.96
C ASN A 139 -18.67 16.08 19.66
N ASP A 140 -19.47 15.91 20.70
CA ASP A 140 -19.56 14.68 21.50
C ASP A 140 -20.76 13.80 21.10
N GLU A 141 -21.37 14.04 19.95
CA GLU A 141 -22.49 13.22 19.48
C GLU A 141 -21.99 11.79 19.23
N PRO A 142 -22.72 10.75 19.67
CA PRO A 142 -22.35 9.36 19.42
C PRO A 142 -22.20 9.08 17.91
N ILE A 143 -21.11 8.39 17.54
CA ILE A 143 -20.90 7.90 16.18
C ILE A 143 -21.76 6.66 15.97
N THR A 144 -22.70 6.72 15.03
CA THR A 144 -23.57 5.62 14.67
C THR A 144 -23.01 4.85 13.47
N LYS A 145 -23.61 3.69 13.20
CA LYS A 145 -23.30 2.86 12.04
C LYS A 145 -23.60 3.57 10.71
N GLU A 146 -24.61 4.43 10.68
CA GLU A 146 -24.96 5.24 9.51
C GLU A 146 -23.90 6.31 9.23
N ASP A 147 -23.31 6.91 10.26
CA ASP A 147 -22.26 7.93 10.09
C ASP A 147 -21.01 7.38 9.42
N VAL A 148 -20.69 6.11 9.66
CA VAL A 148 -19.44 5.47 9.20
C VAL A 148 -19.61 4.67 7.92
N ALA A 149 -20.82 4.50 7.41
CA ALA A 149 -21.08 3.69 6.22
C ALA A 149 -20.26 4.11 4.99
N ASN A 150 -19.92 5.41 4.90
CA ASN A 150 -19.23 6.01 3.76
C ASN A 150 -17.79 6.45 4.03
N ILE A 151 -17.24 6.21 5.23
CA ILE A 151 -15.83 6.54 5.46
C ILE A 151 -14.94 5.58 4.67
N SER A 152 -13.93 6.13 3.99
CA SER A 152 -13.02 5.35 3.15
C SER A 152 -11.68 5.07 3.82
N ARG A 153 -11.41 5.70 4.96
CA ARG A 153 -10.14 5.62 5.68
C ARG A 153 -10.35 5.67 7.19
N VAL A 154 -9.49 4.97 7.93
CA VAL A 154 -9.31 5.13 9.39
C VAL A 154 -7.81 5.16 9.70
N VAL A 155 -7.37 6.16 10.46
CA VAL A 155 -5.98 6.30 10.92
C VAL A 155 -5.95 6.49 12.43
N GLY A 156 -5.18 5.65 13.13
CA GLY A 156 -5.15 5.58 14.59
C GLY A 156 -3.86 4.99 15.14
N VAL A 157 -2.71 5.45 14.65
CA VAL A 157 -1.39 4.96 15.06
C VAL A 157 -1.08 5.30 16.52
N GLY A 158 -0.59 4.33 17.30
CA GLY A 158 -0.11 4.58 18.67
C GLY A 158 -1.20 4.94 19.67
N LYS A 159 -2.47 4.56 19.42
CA LYS A 159 -3.64 4.99 20.20
C LYS A 159 -4.06 4.02 21.30
N GLN A 160 -3.34 2.92 21.48
CA GLN A 160 -3.66 1.86 22.44
C GLN A 160 -4.99 1.15 22.14
N ILE A 161 -5.40 1.12 20.87
CA ILE A 161 -6.61 0.44 20.39
C ILE A 161 -6.48 -1.06 20.60
N LYS A 162 -7.54 -1.69 21.11
CA LYS A 162 -7.60 -3.13 21.40
C LYS A 162 -8.71 -3.85 20.64
N ASP A 163 -9.86 -3.21 20.51
CA ASP A 163 -11.07 -3.81 19.94
C ASP A 163 -11.49 -3.06 18.67
N LEU A 164 -11.59 -3.81 17.57
CA LEU A 164 -12.00 -3.30 16.25
C LEU A 164 -13.52 -3.27 16.04
N SER A 165 -14.32 -3.71 17.02
CA SER A 165 -15.79 -3.71 16.96
C SER A 165 -16.33 -2.32 16.58
N GLY A 166 -17.21 -2.31 15.58
CA GLY A 166 -17.76 -1.12 14.94
C GLY A 166 -17.23 -0.92 13.52
N LEU A 167 -16.01 -1.40 13.20
CA LEU A 167 -15.46 -1.31 11.85
C LEU A 167 -16.22 -2.15 10.83
N GLU A 168 -16.94 -3.20 11.24
CA GLU A 168 -17.80 -4.00 10.37
C GLU A 168 -18.88 -3.16 9.67
N HIS A 169 -19.21 -1.98 10.22
CA HIS A 169 -20.17 -1.03 9.65
C HIS A 169 -19.55 -0.07 8.62
N CYS A 170 -18.23 -0.03 8.47
CA CYS A 170 -17.51 0.87 7.56
C CYS A 170 -17.41 0.27 6.15
N HIS A 171 -18.54 0.10 5.46
CA HIS A 171 -18.61 -0.69 4.21
C HIS A 171 -17.83 -0.09 3.03
N ALA A 172 -17.56 1.22 3.07
CA ALA A 172 -16.75 1.93 2.08
C ALA A 172 -15.24 1.94 2.40
N LEU A 173 -14.80 1.32 3.50
CA LEU A 173 -13.43 1.40 3.99
C LEU A 173 -12.44 0.76 3.00
N MET A 174 -11.44 1.54 2.61
CA MET A 174 -10.39 1.13 1.66
C MET A 174 -9.01 1.13 2.30
N LEU A 175 -8.79 2.00 3.29
CA LEU A 175 -7.51 2.16 3.97
C LEU A 175 -7.66 2.08 5.49
N ILE A 176 -6.82 1.26 6.11
CA ILE A 176 -6.64 1.20 7.57
C ILE A 176 -5.18 1.45 7.88
N ASP A 177 -4.90 2.39 8.76
CA ASP A 177 -3.60 2.54 9.42
C ASP A 177 -3.77 2.56 10.94
N LEU A 178 -3.55 1.41 11.56
CA LEU A 178 -3.69 1.18 13.00
C LEU A 178 -2.39 0.60 13.58
N ALA A 179 -1.25 1.06 13.08
CA ALA A 179 0.06 0.64 13.58
C ALA A 179 0.26 0.98 15.07
N ASP A 180 1.11 0.20 15.74
CA ASP A 180 1.58 0.38 17.11
C ASP A 180 0.42 0.47 18.13
N ASN A 181 -0.48 -0.51 18.07
CA ASN A 181 -1.63 -0.65 18.96
C ASN A 181 -1.58 -1.99 19.75
N GLN A 182 -2.71 -2.48 20.23
CA GLN A 182 -2.81 -3.72 21.01
C GLN A 182 -3.89 -4.66 20.42
N ILE A 183 -4.09 -4.58 19.11
CA ILE A 183 -5.10 -5.34 18.38
C ILE A 183 -4.66 -6.81 18.27
N SER A 184 -5.57 -7.73 18.58
CA SER A 184 -5.35 -9.17 18.40
C SER A 184 -6.42 -9.87 17.57
N ASP A 185 -7.62 -9.28 17.47
CA ASP A 185 -8.76 -9.82 16.74
C ASP A 185 -9.06 -8.98 15.48
N LEU A 186 -9.09 -9.66 14.33
CA LEU A 186 -9.37 -9.08 13.03
C LEU A 186 -10.79 -9.40 12.53
N ALA A 187 -11.61 -10.13 13.29
CA ALA A 187 -12.97 -10.48 12.89
C ALA A 187 -13.84 -9.27 12.45
N PRO A 188 -13.75 -8.09 13.11
CA PRO A 188 -14.55 -6.93 12.69
C PRO A 188 -14.26 -6.43 11.27
N ILE A 189 -13.08 -6.72 10.70
CA ILE A 189 -12.71 -6.29 9.34
C ILE A 189 -12.88 -7.39 8.29
N ALA A 190 -13.31 -8.59 8.67
CA ALA A 190 -13.32 -9.78 7.82
C ALA A 190 -14.13 -9.64 6.52
N ASN A 191 -15.18 -8.82 6.55
CA ASN A 191 -16.11 -8.63 5.42
C ASN A 191 -15.93 -7.29 4.68
N LEU A 192 -14.89 -6.52 5.00
CA LEU A 192 -14.63 -5.22 4.38
C LEU A 192 -13.91 -5.40 3.04
N LYS A 193 -14.62 -5.97 2.06
CA LYS A 193 -14.08 -6.39 0.75
C LYS A 193 -13.48 -5.27 -0.11
N ARG A 194 -13.68 -4.01 0.27
CA ARG A 194 -13.09 -2.84 -0.39
C ARG A 194 -11.72 -2.46 0.16
N LEU A 195 -11.25 -3.09 1.22
CA LEU A 195 -9.91 -2.87 1.77
C LEU A 195 -8.84 -3.17 0.71
N GLN A 196 -7.95 -2.20 0.52
CA GLN A 196 -6.84 -2.26 -0.42
C GLN A 196 -5.50 -2.00 0.26
N SER A 197 -5.48 -1.23 1.35
CA SER A 197 -4.27 -0.87 2.08
C SER A 197 -4.50 -1.01 3.57
N VAL A 198 -3.80 -1.95 4.20
CA VAL A 198 -3.92 -2.23 5.64
C VAL A 198 -2.55 -2.23 6.28
N THR A 199 -2.36 -1.33 7.25
CA THR A 199 -1.21 -1.31 8.16
C THR A 199 -1.67 -1.65 9.56
N LEU A 200 -1.16 -2.76 10.08
CA LEU A 200 -1.39 -3.30 11.41
C LEU A 200 -0.06 -3.65 12.10
N ALA A 201 1.04 -3.02 11.67
CA ALA A 201 2.35 -3.25 12.25
C ALA A 201 2.37 -2.95 13.76
N GLY A 202 3.13 -3.69 14.56
CA GLY A 202 3.26 -3.42 16.00
C GLY A 202 1.97 -3.68 16.79
N ASN A 203 1.33 -4.83 16.55
CA ASN A 203 0.12 -5.26 17.25
C ASN A 203 0.35 -6.62 17.93
N ARG A 204 -0.73 -7.35 18.27
CA ARG A 204 -0.69 -8.67 18.93
C ARG A 204 -1.43 -9.72 18.09
N ILE A 205 -1.32 -9.61 16.78
CA ILE A 205 -2.01 -10.47 15.82
C ILE A 205 -1.27 -11.80 15.72
N LYS A 206 -2.01 -12.89 15.89
CA LYS A 206 -1.49 -14.27 15.76
C LYS A 206 -1.95 -14.97 14.50
N THR A 207 -3.12 -14.58 13.97
CA THR A 207 -3.73 -15.22 12.81
C THR A 207 -4.29 -14.19 11.84
N LEU A 208 -4.14 -14.49 10.55
CA LEU A 208 -4.68 -13.71 9.44
C LEU A 208 -5.98 -14.32 8.89
N GLU A 209 -6.50 -15.38 9.53
CA GLU A 209 -7.70 -16.10 9.05
C GLU A 209 -8.91 -15.18 8.77
N PRO A 210 -9.22 -14.17 9.61
CA PRO A 210 -10.35 -13.27 9.35
C PRO A 210 -10.22 -12.49 8.04
N ILE A 211 -9.01 -12.23 7.54
CA ILE A 211 -8.79 -11.42 6.34
C ILE A 211 -8.62 -12.25 5.06
N LYS A 212 -8.80 -13.57 5.10
CA LYS A 212 -8.53 -14.48 3.98
C LYS A 212 -9.33 -14.21 2.70
N GLU A 213 -10.53 -13.63 2.84
CA GLU A 213 -11.42 -13.33 1.71
C GLU A 213 -11.27 -11.88 1.21
N LEU A 214 -10.31 -11.10 1.74
CA LEU A 214 -10.02 -9.72 1.30
C LEU A 214 -9.14 -9.70 0.05
N THR A 215 -9.66 -10.24 -1.05
CA THR A 215 -8.91 -10.42 -2.32
C THR A 215 -8.59 -9.11 -3.06
N GLY A 216 -9.17 -7.99 -2.63
CA GLY A 216 -8.85 -6.64 -3.11
C GLY A 216 -7.57 -6.03 -2.55
N MET A 217 -6.92 -6.70 -1.57
CA MET A 217 -5.71 -6.20 -0.91
C MET A 217 -4.57 -5.94 -1.91
N GLN A 218 -3.92 -4.78 -1.77
CA GLN A 218 -2.75 -4.37 -2.57
C GLN A 218 -1.53 -4.10 -1.70
N TYR A 219 -1.74 -3.57 -0.50
CA TYR A 219 -0.72 -3.30 0.50
C TYR A 219 -1.15 -3.92 1.82
N LEU A 220 -0.29 -4.78 2.38
CA LEU A 220 -0.47 -5.35 3.70
C LEU A 220 0.83 -5.24 4.49
N ASP A 221 0.77 -4.55 5.62
CA ASP A 221 1.84 -4.51 6.61
C ASP A 221 1.34 -5.04 7.94
N VAL A 222 1.88 -6.19 8.33
CA VAL A 222 1.60 -6.87 9.60
C VAL A 222 2.90 -7.15 10.35
N SER A 223 3.92 -6.31 10.13
CA SER A 223 5.21 -6.42 10.80
C SER A 223 5.09 -6.30 12.32
N ARG A 224 6.05 -6.81 13.10
CA ARG A 224 6.05 -6.76 14.58
C ARG A 224 4.74 -7.29 15.17
N ASN A 225 4.39 -8.52 14.81
CA ASN A 225 3.24 -9.26 15.34
C ASN A 225 3.71 -10.67 15.75
N GLU A 226 2.80 -11.63 15.89
CA GLU A 226 3.09 -13.00 16.31
C GLU A 226 2.59 -14.02 15.27
N ILE A 227 2.67 -13.69 13.97
CA ILE A 227 2.13 -14.51 12.88
C ILE A 227 3.14 -15.60 12.48
N ASP A 228 2.66 -16.83 12.34
CA ASP A 228 3.42 -17.99 11.87
C ASP A 228 2.85 -18.60 10.56
N ASP A 229 1.55 -18.43 10.31
CA ASP A 229 0.84 -18.94 9.14
C ASP A 229 0.41 -17.85 8.14
N LEU A 230 0.87 -17.99 6.90
CA LEU A 230 0.53 -17.12 5.77
C LEU A 230 -0.57 -17.70 4.86
N SER A 231 -1.09 -18.89 5.14
CA SER A 231 -2.15 -19.55 4.34
C SER A 231 -3.34 -18.64 4.00
N PRO A 232 -3.82 -17.78 4.91
CA PRO A 232 -4.90 -16.82 4.61
C PRO A 232 -4.60 -15.85 3.46
N LEU A 233 -3.32 -15.61 3.13
CA LEU A 233 -2.93 -14.68 2.07
C LEU A 233 -3.04 -15.26 0.65
N GLY A 234 -3.16 -16.58 0.50
CA GLY A 234 -3.02 -17.27 -0.79
C GLY A 234 -4.00 -16.86 -1.89
N LYS A 235 -5.11 -16.18 -1.55
CA LYS A 235 -6.10 -15.66 -2.50
C LYS A 235 -5.91 -14.17 -2.86
N MET A 236 -4.96 -13.47 -2.24
CA MET A 236 -4.74 -12.03 -2.43
C MET A 236 -3.96 -11.72 -3.72
N SER A 237 -4.49 -12.14 -4.88
CA SER A 237 -3.82 -12.04 -6.19
C SER A 237 -3.57 -10.60 -6.69
N ASN A 238 -4.02 -9.59 -5.95
CA ASN A 238 -3.73 -8.18 -6.20
C ASN A 238 -2.65 -7.59 -5.28
N LEU A 239 -2.10 -8.40 -4.36
CA LEU A 239 -1.08 -7.96 -3.42
C LEU A 239 0.20 -7.56 -4.15
N ARG A 240 0.68 -6.35 -3.86
CA ARG A 240 1.85 -5.72 -4.46
C ARG A 240 2.96 -5.56 -3.44
N THR A 241 2.59 -5.12 -2.24
CA THR A 241 3.50 -4.90 -1.13
C THR A 241 3.06 -5.74 0.06
N LEU A 242 3.99 -6.53 0.58
CA LEU A 242 3.77 -7.38 1.75
C LEU A 242 4.93 -7.19 2.73
N TYR A 243 4.62 -6.68 3.93
CA TYR A 243 5.57 -6.54 5.03
C TYR A 243 5.16 -7.45 6.18
N LEU A 244 6.08 -8.34 6.54
CA LEU A 244 5.96 -9.40 7.52
C LEU A 244 7.12 -9.34 8.52
N ALA A 245 7.86 -8.23 8.58
CA ALA A 245 9.07 -8.15 9.38
C ALA A 245 8.80 -8.46 10.86
N GLU A 246 9.73 -9.09 11.57
CA GLU A 246 9.61 -9.36 13.01
C GLU A 246 8.33 -10.15 13.36
N ASN A 247 8.18 -11.33 12.76
CA ASN A 247 7.12 -12.31 13.03
C ASN A 247 7.76 -13.70 13.31
N ARG A 248 7.00 -14.79 13.19
CA ARG A 248 7.45 -16.17 13.41
C ARG A 248 7.27 -17.03 12.15
N VAL A 249 7.36 -16.42 10.98
CA VAL A 249 7.09 -17.10 9.70
C VAL A 249 8.24 -18.03 9.35
N ALA A 250 7.94 -19.31 9.17
CA ALA A 250 8.93 -20.33 8.77
C ALA A 250 8.85 -20.68 7.27
N SER A 251 7.78 -20.31 6.57
CA SER A 251 7.57 -20.66 5.15
C SER A 251 6.88 -19.55 4.36
N LEU A 252 7.36 -19.33 3.13
CA LEU A 252 6.75 -18.43 2.15
C LEU A 252 5.90 -19.16 1.10
N GLU A 253 5.66 -20.48 1.26
CA GLU A 253 4.87 -21.27 0.30
C GLU A 253 3.50 -20.64 0.00
N PRO A 254 2.74 -20.13 0.99
CA PRO A 254 1.42 -19.54 0.72
C PRO A 254 1.43 -18.30 -0.20
N ILE A 255 2.58 -17.61 -0.31
CA ILE A 255 2.70 -16.40 -1.13
C ILE A 255 3.32 -16.67 -2.51
N ALA A 256 3.79 -17.90 -2.78
CA ALA A 256 4.30 -18.30 -4.10
C ALA A 256 3.36 -17.97 -5.29
N PRO A 257 2.02 -18.12 -5.19
CA PRO A 257 1.13 -17.77 -6.31
C PRO A 257 0.91 -16.26 -6.50
N LEU A 258 1.36 -15.41 -5.57
CA LEU A 258 1.10 -13.96 -5.56
C LEU A 258 2.07 -13.19 -6.47
N SER A 259 2.02 -13.50 -7.77
CA SER A 259 2.99 -13.06 -8.79
C SER A 259 3.12 -11.55 -9.01
N LYS A 260 2.22 -10.72 -8.44
CA LYS A 260 2.26 -9.26 -8.54
C LYS A 260 3.06 -8.57 -7.43
N ILE A 261 3.59 -9.33 -6.47
CA ILE A 261 4.44 -8.78 -5.40
C ILE A 261 5.70 -8.18 -6.04
N TRP A 262 5.96 -6.91 -5.74
CA TRP A 262 7.15 -6.17 -6.18
C TRP A 262 8.01 -5.68 -5.02
N SER A 263 7.46 -5.65 -3.80
CA SER A 263 8.15 -5.32 -2.56
C SER A 263 7.77 -6.30 -1.46
N LEU A 264 8.76 -7.02 -0.93
CA LEU A 264 8.61 -7.99 0.15
C LEU A 264 9.62 -7.69 1.26
N ASP A 265 9.12 -7.51 2.48
CA ASP A 265 9.93 -7.51 3.70
C ASP A 265 9.52 -8.70 4.55
N ALA A 266 10.44 -9.66 4.71
CA ALA A 266 10.28 -10.82 5.57
C ALA A 266 11.45 -10.91 6.56
N SER A 267 12.06 -9.77 6.90
CA SER A 267 13.18 -9.72 7.86
C SER A 267 12.76 -10.15 9.27
N GLY A 268 13.68 -10.68 10.08
CA GLY A 268 13.39 -11.07 11.47
C GLY A 268 12.32 -12.17 11.57
N ASN A 269 12.45 -13.22 10.77
CA ASN A 269 11.56 -14.38 10.77
C ASN A 269 12.38 -15.67 10.93
N GLU A 270 11.75 -16.83 10.70
CA GLU A 270 12.34 -18.16 10.88
C GLU A 270 12.61 -18.86 9.53
N LEU A 271 12.83 -18.09 8.47
CA LEU A 271 12.97 -18.61 7.12
C LEU A 271 14.32 -19.33 6.95
N LYS A 272 14.26 -20.63 6.63
CA LYS A 272 15.44 -21.43 6.24
C LYS A 272 15.63 -21.52 4.72
N THR A 273 14.53 -21.43 3.99
CA THR A 273 14.51 -21.49 2.53
C THR A 273 13.63 -20.38 1.98
N VAL A 274 14.03 -19.90 0.81
CA VAL A 274 13.30 -18.90 0.02
C VAL A 274 12.96 -19.44 -1.38
N GLN A 275 12.95 -20.76 -1.56
CA GLN A 275 12.51 -21.38 -2.82
C GLN A 275 11.14 -20.86 -3.32
N PRO A 276 10.12 -20.64 -2.46
CA PRO A 276 8.80 -20.20 -2.92
C PRO A 276 8.80 -18.85 -3.66
N ILE A 277 9.78 -17.98 -3.41
CA ILE A 277 9.83 -16.66 -4.06
C ILE A 277 10.50 -16.69 -5.45
N ALA A 278 11.10 -17.80 -5.87
CA ALA A 278 11.79 -17.91 -7.17
C ALA A 278 10.89 -17.56 -8.38
N GLY A 279 9.57 -17.75 -8.24
CA GLY A 279 8.56 -17.42 -9.25
C GLY A 279 8.09 -15.96 -9.25
N LEU A 280 8.43 -15.14 -8.24
CA LEU A 280 7.93 -13.79 -8.07
C LEU A 280 8.72 -12.78 -8.92
N LYS A 281 8.54 -12.85 -10.24
CA LYS A 281 9.37 -12.15 -11.23
C LYS A 281 9.33 -10.62 -11.18
N TRP A 282 8.38 -10.03 -10.44
CA TRP A 282 8.22 -8.59 -10.29
C TRP A 282 8.90 -8.02 -9.03
N ILE A 283 9.53 -8.85 -8.19
CA ILE A 283 10.23 -8.37 -6.99
C ILE A 283 11.38 -7.45 -7.38
N THR A 284 11.34 -6.24 -6.84
CA THR A 284 12.37 -5.20 -6.97
C THR A 284 13.02 -4.84 -5.62
N SER A 285 12.29 -5.01 -4.52
CA SER A 285 12.79 -4.81 -3.16
C SER A 285 12.53 -6.07 -2.35
N LEU A 286 13.59 -6.68 -1.84
CA LEU A 286 13.55 -7.88 -1.04
C LEU A 286 14.40 -7.70 0.22
N ASP A 287 13.76 -7.78 1.38
CA ASP A 287 14.42 -7.80 2.67
C ASP A 287 14.22 -9.15 3.35
N LEU A 288 15.34 -9.84 3.59
CA LEU A 288 15.44 -11.14 4.23
C LEU A 288 16.39 -11.09 5.44
N ARG A 289 16.72 -9.89 5.95
CA ARG A 289 17.65 -9.75 7.08
C ARG A 289 17.21 -10.58 8.29
N ASN A 290 18.15 -11.04 9.11
CA ASN A 290 17.87 -11.74 10.36
C ASN A 290 16.94 -12.95 10.14
N ASN A 291 17.37 -13.88 9.29
CA ASN A 291 16.70 -15.16 9.05
C ASN A 291 17.77 -16.28 9.11
N TYR A 292 17.41 -17.48 8.63
CA TYR A 292 18.28 -18.66 8.59
C TYR A 292 18.51 -19.11 7.14
N VAL A 293 18.52 -18.19 6.17
CA VAL A 293 18.68 -18.49 4.75
C VAL A 293 20.13 -18.86 4.46
N GLU A 294 20.35 -20.06 3.94
CA GLU A 294 21.69 -20.52 3.51
C GLU A 294 21.85 -20.44 1.97
N ASP A 295 20.79 -20.81 1.24
CA ASP A 295 20.81 -20.91 -0.21
C ASP A 295 20.15 -19.71 -0.89
N VAL A 296 20.95 -18.98 -1.67
CA VAL A 296 20.52 -17.80 -2.45
C VAL A 296 20.19 -18.14 -3.91
N THR A 297 20.25 -19.41 -4.31
CA THR A 297 19.85 -19.87 -5.66
C THR A 297 18.44 -19.44 -6.07
N PRO A 298 17.41 -19.46 -5.19
CA PRO A 298 16.08 -18.96 -5.56
C PRO A 298 16.08 -17.47 -5.92
N ILE A 299 16.89 -16.68 -5.21
CA ILE A 299 17.00 -15.22 -5.38
C ILE A 299 17.67 -14.89 -6.72
N ALA A 300 18.63 -15.71 -7.15
CA ALA A 300 19.29 -15.59 -8.45
C ALA A 300 18.33 -15.71 -9.66
N GLN A 301 17.09 -16.15 -9.46
CA GLN A 301 16.06 -16.26 -10.50
C GLN A 301 15.18 -15.01 -10.64
N LEU A 302 15.42 -13.97 -9.83
CA LEU A 302 14.63 -12.73 -9.79
C LEU A 302 15.25 -11.68 -10.73
N PRO A 303 14.61 -11.37 -11.86
CA PRO A 303 15.24 -10.61 -12.95
C PRO A 303 15.23 -9.09 -12.77
N GLY A 304 14.61 -8.57 -11.71
CA GLY A 304 14.33 -7.13 -11.52
C GLY A 304 14.74 -6.56 -10.16
N LEU A 305 15.62 -7.24 -9.42
CA LEU A 305 16.03 -6.82 -8.09
C LEU A 305 16.83 -5.50 -8.10
N ASN A 306 16.34 -4.51 -7.37
CA ASN A 306 17.01 -3.23 -7.15
C ASN A 306 17.60 -3.14 -5.73
N ILE A 307 16.95 -3.73 -4.74
CA ILE A 307 17.38 -3.74 -3.35
C ILE A 307 17.25 -5.17 -2.82
N LEU A 308 18.36 -5.71 -2.34
CA LEU A 308 18.43 -7.03 -1.72
C LEU A 308 19.17 -6.93 -0.39
N GLN A 309 18.46 -7.15 0.71
CA GLN A 309 19.03 -7.14 2.05
C GLN A 309 19.10 -8.57 2.60
N LEU A 310 20.32 -9.06 2.80
CA LEU A 310 20.62 -10.42 3.26
C LEU A 310 21.41 -10.45 4.57
N ASN A 311 21.53 -9.31 5.26
CA ASN A 311 22.32 -9.25 6.49
C ASN A 311 21.88 -10.30 7.53
N ASN A 312 22.81 -10.79 8.32
CA ASN A 312 22.55 -11.70 9.44
C ASN A 312 21.76 -12.96 8.99
N ASN A 313 22.35 -13.70 8.07
CA ASN A 313 21.92 -15.03 7.64
C ASN A 313 23.14 -15.97 7.63
N PRO A 314 22.97 -17.29 7.63
CA PRO A 314 24.08 -18.25 7.54
C PRO A 314 24.54 -18.52 6.09
N ILE A 315 24.56 -17.50 5.21
CA ILE A 315 24.95 -17.67 3.79
C ILE A 315 26.45 -17.94 3.68
N LYS A 316 26.81 -18.95 2.88
CA LYS A 316 28.21 -19.37 2.66
C LYS A 316 28.65 -19.27 1.20
N ASP A 317 27.71 -19.29 0.26
CA ASP A 317 28.00 -19.28 -1.17
C ASP A 317 27.21 -18.18 -1.90
N LEU A 318 27.94 -17.24 -2.51
CA LEU A 318 27.39 -16.18 -3.35
C LEU A 318 27.47 -16.49 -4.85
N SER A 319 28.03 -17.64 -5.23
CA SER A 319 28.19 -18.04 -6.64
C SER A 319 26.90 -17.98 -7.45
N PRO A 320 25.71 -18.33 -6.90
CA PRO A 320 24.46 -18.17 -7.65
C PRO A 320 24.16 -16.72 -8.05
N LEU A 321 24.39 -15.77 -7.13
CA LEU A 321 24.18 -14.35 -7.39
C LEU A 321 25.23 -13.80 -8.37
N VAL A 322 26.49 -14.21 -8.25
CA VAL A 322 27.57 -13.85 -9.19
C VAL A 322 27.20 -14.29 -10.61
N LYS A 323 26.81 -15.55 -10.80
CA LYS A 323 26.41 -16.10 -12.10
C LYS A 323 25.21 -15.37 -12.69
N ALA A 324 24.21 -15.05 -11.86
CA ALA A 324 23.04 -14.30 -12.31
C ALA A 324 23.40 -12.88 -12.77
N CYS A 325 24.29 -12.19 -12.04
CA CYS A 325 24.73 -10.85 -12.43
C CYS A 325 25.55 -10.86 -13.73
N GLN A 326 26.44 -11.84 -13.91
CA GLN A 326 27.21 -12.01 -15.14
C GLN A 326 26.31 -12.31 -16.35
N ALA A 327 25.29 -13.16 -16.15
CA ALA A 327 24.32 -13.46 -17.19
C ALA A 327 23.45 -12.24 -17.57
N ASP A 328 23.05 -11.43 -16.59
CA ASP A 328 22.29 -10.19 -16.83
C ASP A 328 23.12 -9.15 -17.59
N GLN A 329 24.39 -8.98 -17.23
CA GLN A 329 25.32 -8.07 -17.91
C GLN A 329 25.59 -8.48 -19.36
N ALA A 330 25.58 -9.78 -19.67
CA ALA A 330 25.69 -10.29 -21.03
C ALA A 330 24.40 -10.16 -21.85
N GLY A 331 23.27 -9.86 -21.20
CA GLY A 331 21.95 -9.75 -21.81
C GLY A 331 21.42 -8.31 -21.82
N GLU A 332 20.19 -8.12 -21.31
CA GLU A 332 19.48 -6.84 -21.30
C GLU A 332 19.94 -5.88 -20.18
N ASN A 333 20.81 -6.33 -19.27
CA ASN A 333 21.38 -5.54 -18.18
C ASN A 333 20.29 -4.89 -17.30
N ARG A 334 19.33 -5.71 -16.84
CA ARG A 334 18.09 -5.25 -16.23
C ARG A 334 18.22 -4.93 -14.75
N PHE A 335 19.11 -5.61 -14.02
CA PHE A 335 19.16 -5.49 -12.56
C PHE A 335 20.56 -5.35 -11.98
N ALA A 336 21.59 -6.01 -12.53
CA ALA A 336 22.94 -6.02 -11.97
C ALA A 336 23.52 -4.61 -11.68
N PRO A 337 23.47 -3.62 -12.58
CA PRO A 337 24.04 -2.29 -12.33
C PRO A 337 23.20 -1.43 -11.36
N TYR A 338 21.96 -1.83 -11.12
CA TYR A 338 21.02 -1.12 -10.25
C TYR A 338 20.89 -1.79 -8.87
N LEU A 339 21.35 -3.04 -8.74
CA LEU A 339 21.25 -3.83 -7.53
C LEU A 339 22.10 -3.22 -6.41
N ARG A 340 21.43 -2.93 -5.30
CA ARG A 340 22.04 -2.67 -4.00
C ARG A 340 21.93 -3.92 -3.14
N LEU A 341 23.07 -4.51 -2.81
CA LEU A 341 23.17 -5.77 -2.08
C LEU A 341 23.80 -5.52 -0.70
N PHE A 342 23.12 -5.95 0.36
CA PHE A 342 23.59 -5.82 1.74
C PHE A 342 23.87 -7.20 2.36
N LEU A 343 25.10 -7.45 2.82
CA LEU A 343 25.61 -8.80 3.16
C LEU A 343 26.19 -8.96 4.57
N GLY A 344 26.27 -7.91 5.39
CA GLY A 344 26.89 -7.99 6.71
C GLY A 344 26.33 -9.08 7.62
N GLY A 345 27.19 -9.72 8.40
CA GLY A 345 26.79 -10.75 9.36
C GLY A 345 26.47 -12.12 8.75
N ASN A 346 26.97 -12.42 7.55
CA ASN A 346 26.93 -13.76 6.96
C ASN A 346 28.22 -14.55 7.20
N GLU A 347 28.15 -15.88 7.12
CA GLU A 347 29.26 -16.82 7.34
C GLU A 347 30.04 -17.15 6.05
N ILE A 348 30.22 -16.18 5.15
CA ILE A 348 30.90 -16.38 3.87
C ILE A 348 32.41 -16.45 4.12
N PRO A 349 33.11 -17.54 3.74
CA PRO A 349 34.55 -17.61 3.97
C PRO A 349 35.29 -16.52 3.19
N GLU A 350 36.29 -15.89 3.82
CA GLU A 350 36.85 -14.59 3.40
C GLU A 350 37.42 -14.57 1.98
N LYS A 351 38.02 -15.68 1.54
CA LYS A 351 38.59 -15.79 0.19
C LYS A 351 37.47 -15.78 -0.86
N GLU A 352 36.44 -16.59 -0.65
CA GLU A 352 35.25 -16.70 -1.49
C GLU A 352 34.46 -15.39 -1.47
N LYS A 353 34.35 -14.75 -0.30
CA LYS A 353 33.70 -13.46 -0.10
C LYS A 353 34.36 -12.37 -0.93
N THR A 354 35.69 -12.23 -0.83
CA THR A 354 36.46 -11.22 -1.58
C THR A 354 36.26 -11.39 -3.08
N ALA A 355 36.46 -12.61 -3.59
CA ALA A 355 36.30 -12.92 -5.00
C ALA A 355 34.87 -12.69 -5.51
N ALA A 356 33.85 -13.08 -4.73
CA ALA A 356 32.46 -12.88 -5.08
C ALA A 356 32.07 -11.39 -5.10
N ILE A 357 32.52 -10.61 -4.11
CA ILE A 357 32.25 -9.16 -4.05
C ILE A 357 32.91 -8.43 -5.22
N GLU A 358 34.14 -8.78 -5.58
CA GLU A 358 34.82 -8.22 -6.76
C GLU A 358 34.05 -8.54 -8.04
N ALA A 359 33.61 -9.80 -8.22
CA ALA A 359 32.82 -10.20 -9.38
C ALA A 359 31.47 -9.47 -9.44
N LEU A 360 30.76 -9.32 -8.32
CA LEU A 360 29.50 -8.57 -8.25
C LEU A 360 29.70 -7.10 -8.59
N LYS A 361 30.74 -6.45 -8.04
CA LYS A 361 31.07 -5.05 -8.35
C LYS A 361 31.44 -4.87 -9.82
N ALA A 362 32.10 -5.84 -10.46
CA ALA A 362 32.40 -5.81 -11.89
C ALA A 362 31.12 -5.84 -12.77
N CYS A 363 30.02 -6.40 -12.27
CA CYS A 363 28.70 -6.32 -12.89
C CYS A 363 27.93 -5.02 -12.57
N GLY A 364 28.53 -4.09 -11.82
CA GLY A 364 27.90 -2.82 -11.42
C GLY A 364 27.09 -2.89 -10.12
N VAL A 365 27.07 -4.03 -9.43
CA VAL A 365 26.33 -4.21 -8.17
C VAL A 365 26.95 -3.34 -7.08
N LYS A 366 26.11 -2.59 -6.35
CA LYS A 366 26.52 -1.81 -5.18
C LYS A 366 26.44 -2.70 -3.93
N VAL A 367 27.57 -3.30 -3.57
CA VAL A 367 27.66 -4.15 -2.38
C VAL A 367 27.94 -3.30 -1.13
N LYS A 368 27.21 -3.58 -0.05
CA LYS A 368 27.36 -3.04 1.30
C LYS A 368 27.59 -4.17 2.28
N GLU A 369 28.72 -4.12 2.97
CA GLU A 369 29.10 -5.08 4.02
C GLU A 369 28.59 -4.66 5.39
#